data_AF-A0A0B2W5M6-F1
#
_entry.id   AF-A0A0B2W5M6-F1
#
_cell.length_a   1.000
_cell.length_b   1.000
_cell.length_c   1.000
_cell.angle_alpha   90.00
_cell.angle_beta   90.00
_cell.angle_gamma   90.00
#
_symmetry.space_group_name_H-M   'P 1'
#
loop_
_entity.id
_entity.type
_entity.pdbx_description
1 polymer ?
#
loop_
_entity_poly.entity_id
_entity_poly.type
_entity_poly.pdbx_seq_one_letter_code
_entity_poly.pdbx_strand_id
1 'polypeptide(L)'
;MDDQFYFSATVERATAKLTALIIVGVGYPQDDTPFFVLGLSVNGKQYNSKSSLLLQNLEHEINVSLIERIDVTSSDSLLSTQMAFLVSRCDVILEVNSALTESTGFPREHLFTRLARGHDLQPPLNFDDVSNTFTFSSS
;
A
#
# COMPACT_ATOMS: atom_id res chain seq x y z
N MET A 1 -5.98 24.35 -15.97
CA MET A 1 -4.87 24.75 -15.09
C MET A 1 -4.39 23.46 -14.47
N ASP A 2 -3.27 22.97 -14.97
CA ASP A 2 -2.66 21.65 -14.69
C ASP A 2 -1.67 21.73 -13.53
N ASP A 3 -1.95 22.60 -12.54
CA ASP A 3 -1.03 22.83 -11.45
C ASP A 3 -1.16 21.68 -10.45
N GLN A 4 -0.14 20.83 -10.41
CA GLN A 4 -0.02 19.68 -9.53
C GLN A 4 1.34 19.70 -8.84
N PHE A 5 1.35 19.28 -7.58
CA PHE A 5 2.59 18.99 -6.87
C PHE A 5 2.92 17.51 -7.03
N TYR A 6 4.16 17.24 -7.44
CA TYR A 6 4.68 15.89 -7.57
C TYR A 6 5.71 15.64 -6.48
N PHE A 7 5.50 14.58 -5.71
CA PHE A 7 6.42 14.12 -4.68
C PHE A 7 6.85 12.69 -4.98
N SER A 8 8.00 12.31 -4.43
CA SER A 8 8.41 10.92 -4.35
C SER A 8 8.75 10.58 -2.92
N ALA A 9 8.26 9.43 -2.46
CA ALA A 9 8.63 8.85 -1.18
C ALA A 9 9.19 7.45 -1.40
N THR A 10 10.09 7.03 -0.52
CA THR A 10 10.66 5.68 -0.55
C THR A 10 10.68 5.13 0.86
N VAL A 11 10.08 3.95 1.03
CA VAL A 11 10.16 3.13 2.24
C VAL A 11 11.18 2.04 1.98
N GLU A 12 12.29 2.06 2.72
CA GLU A 12 13.36 1.07 2.60
C GLU A 12 13.26 0.05 3.73
N ARG A 13 13.34 -1.24 3.39
CA ARG A 13 13.45 -2.33 4.36
C ARG A 13 14.43 -3.38 3.84
N ALA A 14 15.57 -3.50 4.52
CA ALA A 14 16.69 -4.35 4.09
C ALA A 14 17.06 -4.13 2.61
N THR A 15 16.90 -5.14 1.76
CA THR A 15 17.21 -5.07 0.32
C THR A 15 16.01 -4.66 -0.54
N ALA A 16 14.87 -4.32 0.09
CA ALA A 16 13.67 -3.88 -0.58
C ALA A 16 13.49 -2.35 -0.50
N LYS A 17 12.94 -1.79 -1.58
CA LYS A 17 12.56 -0.38 -1.68
C LYS A 17 11.15 -0.28 -2.27
N LEU A 18 10.20 0.20 -1.48
CA LEU A 18 8.86 0.56 -1.94
C LEU A 18 8.86 2.06 -2.25
N THR A 19 8.74 2.40 -3.52
CA THR A 19 8.69 3.78 -4.00
C THR A 19 7.26 4.18 -4.28
N ALA A 20 6.86 5.37 -3.84
CA ALA A 20 5.61 6.02 -4.21
C ALA A 20 5.91 7.30 -4.98
N LEU A 21 5.30 7.45 -6.15
CA LEU A 21 5.11 8.74 -6.81
C LEU A 21 3.75 9.27 -6.39
N ILE A 22 3.73 10.47 -5.83
CA ILE A 22 2.56 11.05 -5.20
C ILE A 22 2.20 12.32 -5.95
N ILE A 23 0.96 12.40 -6.41
CA ILE A 23 0.42 13.55 -7.12
C ILE A 23 -0.59 14.22 -6.19
N VAL A 24 -0.39 15.51 -5.91
CA VAL A 24 -1.28 16.31 -5.06
C VAL A 24 -1.80 17.48 -5.88
N GLY A 25 -3.11 17.52 -6.11
CA GLY A 25 -3.77 18.64 -6.77
C GLY A 25 -3.80 19.88 -5.87
N VAL A 26 -3.84 21.07 -6.48
CA VAL A 26 -3.98 22.34 -5.74
C VAL A 26 -5.30 22.47 -4.99
N GLY A 27 -6.31 21.64 -5.31
CA GLY A 27 -7.59 21.54 -4.59
C GLY A 27 -7.52 20.68 -3.32
N TYR A 28 -6.40 20.01 -3.04
CA TYR A 28 -6.21 19.28 -1.78
C TYR A 28 -6.19 20.28 -0.61
N PRO A 29 -6.96 20.04 0.48
CA PRO A 29 -7.65 18.80 0.82
C PRO A 29 -9.18 18.81 0.60
N GLN A 30 -9.77 19.83 -0.02
CA GLN A 30 -11.23 19.92 -0.16
C GLN A 30 -11.77 19.24 -1.43
N ASP A 31 -11.14 19.46 -2.57
CA ASP A 31 -11.70 19.10 -3.89
C ASP A 31 -10.96 17.93 -4.55
N ASP A 32 -9.73 17.64 -4.12
CA ASP A 32 -8.86 16.60 -4.69
C ASP A 32 -8.29 15.67 -3.61
N THR A 33 -8.00 14.43 -3.99
CA THR A 33 -7.28 13.46 -3.14
C THR A 33 -5.88 13.18 -3.70
N PRO A 34 -4.87 12.94 -2.82
CA PRO A 34 -3.55 12.55 -3.29
C PRO A 34 -3.59 11.18 -3.98
N PHE A 35 -2.93 11.07 -5.14
CA PHE A 35 -2.86 9.86 -5.93
C PHE A 35 -1.47 9.23 -5.86
N PHE A 36 -1.41 7.93 -5.55
CA PHE A 36 -0.18 7.17 -5.36
C PHE A 36 0.03 6.17 -6.50
N VAL A 37 1.21 6.22 -7.12
CA VAL A 37 1.71 5.19 -8.04
C VAL A 37 2.88 4.48 -7.39
N LEU A 38 2.81 3.16 -7.28
CA LEU A 38 3.73 2.36 -6.50
C LEU A 38 4.67 1.54 -7.38
N GLY A 39 5.92 1.46 -6.94
CA GLY A 39 6.93 0.58 -7.48
C GLY A 39 7.66 -0.14 -6.35
N LEU A 40 7.98 -1.40 -6.52
CA LEU A 40 8.73 -2.19 -5.57
C LEU A 40 10.02 -2.68 -6.21
N SER A 41 11.15 -2.48 -5.55
CA SER A 41 12.39 -3.16 -5.89
C SER A 41 12.77 -4.14 -4.79
N VAL A 42 13.08 -5.38 -5.13
CA VAL A 42 13.59 -6.40 -4.21
C VAL A 42 14.81 -7.06 -4.84
N ASN A 43 15.96 -7.00 -4.18
CA ASN A 43 17.21 -7.58 -4.69
C ASN A 43 17.52 -7.16 -6.15
N GLY A 44 17.24 -5.89 -6.48
CA GLY A 44 17.45 -5.33 -7.83
C GLY A 44 16.39 -5.69 -8.87
N LYS A 45 15.45 -6.61 -8.60
CA LYS A 45 14.27 -6.84 -9.44
C LYS A 45 13.26 -5.74 -9.19
N GLN A 46 12.61 -5.24 -10.23
CA GLN A 46 11.61 -4.17 -10.14
C GLN A 46 10.23 -4.69 -10.51
N TYR A 47 9.23 -4.21 -9.77
CA TYR A 47 7.83 -4.54 -9.93
C TYR A 47 7.01 -3.25 -9.90
N ASN A 48 5.94 -3.21 -10.68
CA ASN A 48 4.92 -2.15 -10.64
C ASN A 48 3.53 -2.79 -10.71
N SER A 49 2.47 -1.98 -10.68
CA SER A 49 1.08 -2.48 -10.73
C SER A 49 0.70 -3.19 -12.03
N LYS A 50 1.46 -3.05 -13.11
CA LYS A 50 1.26 -3.85 -14.34
C LYS A 50 1.87 -5.25 -14.25
N SER A 51 2.92 -5.42 -13.46
CA SER A 51 3.67 -6.67 -13.34
C SER A 51 3.42 -7.43 -12.03
N SER A 52 2.71 -6.82 -11.08
CA SER A 52 2.46 -7.39 -9.75
C SER A 52 1.05 -7.05 -9.27
N LEU A 53 0.22 -8.10 -9.15
CA LEU A 53 -1.13 -7.98 -8.58
C LEU A 53 -1.09 -7.52 -7.12
N LEU A 54 -0.03 -7.86 -6.37
CA LEU A 54 0.14 -7.38 -4.99
C LEU A 54 0.23 -5.84 -4.94
N LEU A 55 1.00 -5.24 -5.84
CA LEU A 55 1.10 -3.78 -5.93
C LEU A 55 -0.18 -3.15 -6.46
N GLN A 56 -0.85 -3.78 -7.43
CA GLN A 56 -2.15 -3.32 -7.91
C GLN A 56 -3.20 -3.29 -6.78
N ASN A 57 -3.23 -4.32 -5.94
CA ASN A 57 -4.12 -4.36 -4.77
C ASN A 57 -3.76 -3.28 -3.74
N LEU A 58 -2.47 -3.03 -3.49
CA LEU A 58 -2.04 -1.98 -2.57
C LEU A 58 -2.37 -0.57 -3.11
N GLU A 59 -2.19 -0.33 -4.41
CA GLU A 59 -2.60 0.91 -5.08
C GLU A 59 -4.11 1.13 -4.99
N HIS A 60 -4.91 0.09 -5.21
CA HIS A 60 -6.36 0.18 -5.05
C HIS A 60 -6.74 0.52 -3.61
N GLU A 61 -6.12 -0.14 -2.64
CA GLU A 61 -6.42 0.06 -1.23
C GLU A 61 -6.09 1.48 -0.76
N ILE A 62 -4.94 2.05 -1.16
CA ILE A 62 -4.52 3.41 -0.74
C ILE A 62 -5.25 4.54 -1.49
N ASN A 63 -5.60 4.34 -2.77
CA ASN A 63 -6.22 5.36 -3.62
C ASN A 63 -7.75 5.30 -3.67
N VAL A 64 -8.37 4.20 -3.22
CA VAL A 64 -9.83 4.02 -3.27
C VAL A 64 -10.34 3.65 -1.89
N SER A 65 -10.07 2.42 -1.44
CA SER A 65 -10.72 1.88 -0.24
C SER A 65 -10.38 2.61 1.05
N LEU A 66 -9.15 3.12 1.20
CA LEU A 66 -8.76 3.93 2.35
C LEU A 66 -9.47 5.29 2.36
N ILE A 67 -9.59 5.93 1.20
CA ILE A 67 -10.27 7.22 1.05
C ILE A 67 -11.76 7.07 1.36
N GLU A 68 -12.41 6.00 0.88
CA GLU A 68 -13.82 5.72 1.15
C GLU A 68 -14.11 5.44 2.64
N ARG A 69 -13.12 4.89 3.39
CA ARG A 69 -13.26 4.60 4.82
C ARG A 69 -13.04 5.80 5.73
N ILE A 70 -12.19 6.74 5.33
CA ILE A 70 -11.88 7.91 6.14
C ILE A 70 -12.96 8.95 5.90
N ASP A 71 -13.62 9.39 6.96
CA ASP A 71 -14.55 10.51 6.87
C ASP A 71 -13.77 11.78 6.47
N VAL A 72 -14.05 12.26 5.25
CA VAL A 72 -13.39 13.39 4.59
C VAL A 72 -13.56 14.70 5.35
N THR A 73 -14.43 14.74 6.37
CA THR A 73 -14.52 15.89 7.29
C THR A 73 -13.22 16.17 8.08
N SER A 74 -12.25 15.25 8.07
CA SER A 74 -10.89 15.41 8.63
C SER A 74 -9.76 15.47 7.57
N SER A 75 -10.07 16.01 6.38
CA SER A 75 -9.28 15.90 5.14
C SER A 75 -7.81 16.40 5.19
N ASP A 76 -7.46 17.31 6.10
CA ASP A 76 -6.09 17.78 6.30
C ASP A 76 -5.11 16.64 6.67
N SER A 77 -5.62 15.53 7.20
CA SER A 77 -4.80 14.39 7.62
C SER A 77 -4.68 13.27 6.58
N LEU A 78 -5.38 13.37 5.43
CA LEU A 78 -5.48 12.26 4.47
C LEU A 78 -4.11 11.83 3.92
N LEU A 79 -3.29 12.78 3.45
CA LEU A 79 -1.96 12.46 2.92
C LEU A 79 -1.08 11.77 3.98
N SER A 80 -1.14 12.24 5.22
CA SER A 80 -0.40 11.65 6.34
C SER A 80 -0.89 10.23 6.65
N THR A 81 -2.20 9.99 6.55
CA THR A 81 -2.83 8.69 6.77
C THR A 81 -2.46 7.71 5.65
N GLN A 82 -2.48 8.14 4.40
CA GLN A 82 -2.02 7.34 3.25
C GLN A 82 -0.54 6.98 3.39
N MET A 83 0.31 7.91 3.84
CA MET A 83 1.72 7.64 4.10
C MET A 83 1.94 6.63 5.24
N ALA A 84 1.25 6.81 6.38
CA ALA A 84 1.33 5.86 7.49
C ALA A 84 0.82 4.46 7.08
N PHE A 85 -0.25 4.42 6.30
CA PHE A 85 -0.76 3.20 5.70
C PHE A 85 0.29 2.53 4.82
N LEU A 86 0.92 3.27 3.90
CA LEU A 86 1.95 2.73 3.02
C LEU A 86 3.14 2.15 3.80
N VAL A 87 3.63 2.87 4.81
CA VAL A 87 4.73 2.42 5.67
C VAL A 87 4.37 1.12 6.37
N SER A 88 3.20 1.05 7.01
CA SER A 88 2.75 -0.15 7.72
C SER A 88 2.48 -1.35 6.82
N ARG A 89 2.12 -1.13 5.54
CA ARG A 89 1.80 -2.22 4.59
C ARG A 89 3.00 -2.68 3.78
N CYS A 90 4.11 -1.96 3.83
CA CYS A 90 5.37 -2.37 3.20
C CYS A 90 5.77 -3.78 3.63
N ASP A 91 5.75 -4.04 4.94
CA ASP A 91 6.13 -5.34 5.53
C ASP A 91 5.21 -6.46 5.08
N VAL A 92 3.90 -6.22 5.12
CA VAL A 92 2.88 -7.17 4.69
C VAL A 92 3.11 -7.58 3.24
N ILE A 93 3.36 -6.62 2.34
CA ILE A 93 3.63 -6.91 0.93
C ILE A 93 4.92 -7.73 0.77
N LEU A 94 5.98 -7.39 1.51
CA LEU A 94 7.25 -8.11 1.44
C LEU A 94 7.15 -9.55 1.95
N GLU A 95 6.44 -9.75 3.05
CA GLU A 95 6.19 -11.07 3.64
C GLU A 95 5.31 -11.94 2.74
N VAL A 96 4.22 -11.38 2.22
CA VAL A 96 3.32 -12.08 1.30
C VAL A 96 4.04 -12.41 0.00
N ASN A 97 4.77 -11.46 -0.59
CA ASN A 97 5.57 -11.71 -1.79
C ASN A 97 6.62 -12.79 -1.55
N SER A 98 7.31 -12.76 -0.40
CA SER A 98 8.32 -13.77 -0.06
C SER A 98 7.71 -15.15 0.11
N ALA A 99 6.56 -15.26 0.78
CA ALA A 99 5.84 -16.51 0.93
C ALA A 99 5.34 -17.07 -0.42
N LEU A 100 4.83 -16.22 -1.31
CA LEU A 100 4.32 -16.63 -2.62
C LEU A 100 5.44 -17.03 -3.61
N THR A 101 6.63 -16.45 -3.44
CA THR A 101 7.80 -16.73 -4.29
C THR A 101 8.77 -17.73 -3.67
N GLU A 102 8.42 -18.31 -2.50
CA GLU A 102 9.27 -19.19 -1.70
C GLU A 102 10.66 -18.60 -1.42
N SER A 103 10.75 -17.27 -1.33
CA SER A 103 11.99 -16.56 -1.05
C SER A 103 12.18 -16.37 0.46
N THR A 104 13.42 -16.44 0.93
CA THR A 104 13.75 -16.31 2.36
C THR A 104 14.07 -14.89 2.80
N GLY A 105 13.89 -13.90 1.91
CA GLY A 105 14.33 -12.51 2.14
C GLY A 105 13.54 -11.78 3.22
N PHE A 106 12.24 -12.11 3.38
CA PHE A 106 11.36 -11.48 4.35
C PHE A 106 10.51 -12.57 5.02
N PRO A 107 10.94 -13.07 6.20
CA PRO A 107 10.18 -14.08 6.92
C PRO A 107 8.88 -13.48 7.44
N ARG A 108 7.88 -14.34 7.64
CA ARG A 108 6.59 -13.93 8.18
C ARG A 108 6.73 -13.51 9.65
N GLU A 109 6.64 -12.22 9.91
CA GLU A 109 6.64 -11.62 11.24
C GLU A 109 5.22 -11.27 11.68
N HIS A 110 4.33 -10.99 10.73
CA HIS A 110 2.94 -10.62 11.00
C HIS A 110 1.97 -11.81 10.96
N LEU A 111 0.95 -11.74 11.82
CA LEU A 111 -0.17 -12.67 11.79
C LEU A 111 -1.09 -12.30 10.61
N PHE A 112 -1.49 -13.31 9.85
CA PHE A 112 -2.42 -13.19 8.71
C PHE A 112 -3.50 -14.24 8.89
N THR A 113 -4.77 -13.87 8.73
CA THR A 113 -5.86 -14.86 8.64
C THR A 113 -5.64 -15.83 7.48
N ARG A 114 -5.15 -15.31 6.35
CA ARG A 114 -4.64 -16.08 5.19
C ARG A 114 -3.61 -15.25 4.44
N LEU A 115 -2.61 -15.89 3.83
CA LEU A 115 -1.53 -15.20 3.09
C LEU A 115 -2.04 -14.38 1.88
N ALA A 116 -2.97 -14.94 1.13
CA ALA A 116 -3.64 -14.27 0.01
C ALA A 116 -5.00 -14.92 -0.25
N ARG A 117 -5.95 -14.18 -0.84
CA ARG A 117 -7.27 -14.71 -1.25
C ARG A 117 -7.57 -14.47 -2.73
N GLY A 118 -8.46 -15.31 -3.27
CA GLY A 118 -8.93 -15.20 -4.65
C GLY A 118 -7.88 -15.62 -5.68
N HIS A 119 -8.27 -15.56 -6.96
CA HIS A 119 -7.37 -15.79 -8.08
C HIS A 119 -6.31 -14.69 -8.20
N ASP A 120 -6.65 -13.47 -7.77
CA ASP A 120 -5.79 -12.29 -7.94
C ASP A 120 -4.74 -12.12 -6.84
N LEU A 121 -4.59 -13.14 -5.97
CA LEU A 121 -3.63 -13.16 -4.87
C LEU A 121 -3.75 -11.92 -3.97
N GLN A 122 -4.98 -11.48 -3.71
CA GLN A 122 -5.25 -10.28 -2.90
C GLN A 122 -4.58 -10.44 -1.52
N PRO A 123 -3.73 -9.50 -1.08
CA PRO A 123 -3.08 -9.55 0.22
C PRO A 123 -4.01 -9.06 1.35
N PRO A 124 -3.82 -9.55 2.59
CA PRO A 124 -4.57 -9.08 3.76
C PRO A 124 -4.03 -7.72 4.24
N LEU A 125 -4.53 -6.62 3.66
CA LEU A 125 -4.05 -5.26 3.97
C LEU A 125 -4.78 -4.59 5.14
N ASN A 126 -5.92 -5.12 5.59
CA ASN A 126 -6.67 -4.56 6.69
C ASN A 126 -6.09 -5.03 8.04
N PHE A 127 -5.93 -4.15 9.02
CA PHE A 127 -5.42 -4.54 10.34
C PHE A 127 -6.60 -4.61 11.32
N ASP A 128 -6.77 -5.75 11.97
CA ASP A 128 -7.74 -5.94 13.05
C ASP A 128 -7.01 -5.86 14.40
N ASP A 129 -7.35 -4.84 15.18
CA ASP A 129 -6.76 -4.54 16.48
C ASP A 129 -7.17 -5.55 17.56
N VAL A 130 -8.39 -6.10 17.47
CA VAL A 130 -8.91 -7.09 18.42
C VAL A 130 -8.14 -8.40 18.32
N SER A 131 -7.88 -8.86 17.10
CA SER A 131 -7.15 -10.11 16.85
C SER A 131 -5.65 -9.91 16.61
N ASN A 132 -5.16 -8.66 16.62
CA ASN A 132 -3.79 -8.27 16.28
C ASN A 132 -3.29 -8.97 14.99
N THR A 133 -4.16 -9.02 13.98
CA THR A 133 -3.98 -9.83 12.77
C THR A 133 -4.36 -9.04 11.54
N PHE A 134 -3.61 -9.24 10.46
CA PHE A 134 -3.95 -8.71 9.15
C PHE A 134 -5.00 -9.59 8.46
N THR A 135 -6.07 -8.94 8.02
CA THR A 135 -7.26 -9.50 7.40
C THR A 135 -7.53 -8.85 6.05
N PHE A 136 -8.53 -9.35 5.35
CA PHE A 136 -8.98 -8.73 4.12
C PHE A 136 -10.11 -7.75 4.41
N SER A 137 -10.26 -6.72 3.58
CA SER A 137 -11.44 -5.87 3.61
C SER A 137 -12.70 -6.71 3.40
N SER A 138 -13.68 -6.49 4.26
CA SER A 138 -15.05 -7.00 4.11
C SER A 138 -15.64 -6.35 2.86
N SER A 139 -15.93 -7.16 1.85
CA SER A 139 -16.69 -6.76 0.66
C SER A 139 -18.15 -6.53 1.00
#